data_AF-A0A2R5EYU8-F1
#
_entry.id   AF-A0A2R5EYU8-F1
#
_cell.length_a   1.000
_cell.length_b   1.000
_cell.length_c   1.000
_cell.angle_alpha   90.00
_cell.angle_beta   90.00
_cell.angle_gamma   90.00
#
_symmetry.space_group_name_H-M   'P 1'
#
loop_
_entity.id
_entity.type
_entity.pdbx_description
1 polymer ?
#
loop_
_entity_poly.entity_id
_entity_poly.type
_entity_poly.pdbx_seq_one_letter_code
_entity_poly.pdbx_strand_id
1 'polypeptide(L)'
;MFGTLTHWMEVAMWVVMGSMALDLVIGLFKSMSGGKLSHELVLGYLKDMVYYVLPLFMLAGLAAMDVTGWIVLVGYYLGALAVVIKYLMDMKSKL
;
A
#
# COMPACT_ATOMS: atom_id res chain seq x y z
N MET A 1 -3.65 -6.66 -17.63
CA MET A 1 -4.50 -5.78 -16.81
C MET A 1 -5.24 -6.66 -15.82
N PHE A 2 -4.92 -6.57 -14.52
CA PHE A 2 -5.77 -7.16 -13.49
C PHE A 2 -7.13 -6.44 -13.58
N GLY A 3 -8.22 -7.21 -13.70
CA GLY A 3 -9.54 -6.69 -14.06
C GLY A 3 -10.01 -5.51 -13.20
N THR A 4 -10.77 -4.62 -13.84
CA THR A 4 -11.66 -3.59 -13.24
C THR A 4 -11.04 -2.47 -12.39
N LEU A 5 -9.78 -2.10 -12.59
CA LEU A 5 -9.28 -0.81 -12.10
C LEU A 5 -9.41 0.26 -13.19
N THR A 6 -9.92 1.45 -12.83
CA THR A 6 -9.75 2.62 -13.69
C THR A 6 -8.26 2.98 -13.72
N HIS A 7 -7.83 3.68 -14.77
CA HIS A 7 -6.42 4.05 -14.93
C HIS A 7 -5.85 4.77 -13.70
N TRP A 8 -6.61 5.70 -13.11
CA TRP A 8 -6.17 6.46 -11.94
C TRP A 8 -6.13 5.62 -10.65
N MET A 9 -7.01 4.62 -10.52
CA MET A 9 -6.97 3.71 -9.39
C MET A 9 -5.77 2.78 -9.49
N GLU A 10 -5.45 2.30 -10.69
CA GLU A 10 -4.23 1.54 -10.94
C GLU A 10 -2.98 2.35 -10.59
N VAL A 11 -2.90 3.61 -11.04
CA VAL A 11 -1.79 4.51 -10.68
C VAL A 11 -1.66 4.66 -9.16
N ALA A 12 -2.76 4.91 -8.45
CA ALA A 12 -2.74 5.01 -6.99
C ALA A 12 -2.26 3.71 -6.32
N MET A 13 -2.67 2.54 -6.84
CA MET A 13 -2.21 1.25 -6.34
C MET A 13 -0.71 1.05 -6.57
N TRP A 14 -0.18 1.47 -7.72
CA TRP A 14 1.27 1.47 -7.97
C TRP A 14 2.03 2.35 -7.00
N VAL A 15 1.49 3.54 -6.64
CA VAL A 15 2.11 4.41 -5.64
C VAL A 15 2.08 3.75 -4.26
N VAL A 16 0.97 3.14 -3.86
CA VAL A 16 0.84 2.40 -2.59
C VAL A 16 1.88 1.28 -2.54
N MET A 17 1.84 0.35 -3.51
CA MET A 17 2.77 -0.79 -3.55
C MET A 17 4.22 -0.34 -3.67
N GLY A 18 4.49 0.73 -4.41
CA GLY A 18 5.81 1.34 -4.53
C GLY A 18 6.32 1.87 -3.19
N SER A 19 5.49 2.61 -2.44
CA SER A 19 5.86 3.11 -1.12
C SER A 19 6.13 1.98 -0.11
N MET A 20 5.31 0.92 -0.16
CA MET A 20 5.52 -0.29 0.64
C MET A 20 6.84 -0.99 0.31
N ALA A 21 7.14 -1.14 -0.98
CA ALA A 21 8.35 -1.80 -1.44
C ALA A 21 9.61 -1.00 -1.08
N LEU A 22 9.57 0.33 -1.22
CA LEU A 22 10.68 1.20 -0.82
C LEU A 22 10.96 1.09 0.68
N ASP A 23 9.93 1.08 1.53
CA ASP A 23 10.08 0.91 2.97
C ASP A 23 10.67 -0.45 3.35
N LEU A 24 10.24 -1.52 2.67
CA LEU A 24 10.81 -2.86 2.80
C LEU A 24 12.31 -2.84 2.46
N VAL A 25 12.68 -2.26 1.32
CA VAL A 25 14.06 -2.19 0.85
C VAL A 25 14.94 -1.39 1.82
N ILE A 26 14.48 -0.22 2.27
CA ILE A 26 15.21 0.60 3.25
C ILE A 26 15.37 -0.17 4.57
N GLY A 27 14.32 -0.83 5.03
CA GLY A 27 14.35 -1.67 6.23
C GLY A 27 15.36 -2.81 6.11
N LEU A 28 15.37 -3.51 4.98
CA LEU A 28 16.31 -4.59 4.71
C LEU A 28 17.76 -4.10 4.70
N PHE A 29 18.05 -2.98 4.00
CA PHE A 29 19.40 -2.41 3.99
C PHE A 29 19.91 -2.07 5.40
N LYS A 30 19.07 -1.48 6.26
CA LYS A 30 19.44 -1.18 7.65
C LYS A 30 19.60 -2.42 8.52
N SER A 31 18.72 -3.39 8.36
CA SER A 31 18.76 -4.66 9.08
C SER A 31 20.04 -5.46 8.75
N MET A 32 20.45 -5.43 7.48
CA MET A 32 21.70 -6.03 7.03
C MET A 32 22.94 -5.30 7.58
N SER A 33 22.98 -3.96 7.57
CA SER A 33 24.12 -3.21 8.11
C SER A 33 24.25 -3.33 9.63
N GLY A 34 23.15 -3.57 10.35
CA GLY A 34 23.12 -3.84 11.79
C GLY A 34 23.32 -5.31 12.19
N GLY A 35 23.49 -6.23 11.23
CA GLY A 35 23.76 -7.65 11.46
C GLY A 35 22.60 -8.48 12.05
N LYS A 36 21.36 -7.97 12.01
CA LYS A 36 20.18 -8.65 12.56
C LYS A 36 19.06 -8.70 11.54
N LEU A 37 19.06 -9.75 10.71
CA LEU A 37 17.98 -10.03 9.75
C LEU A 37 16.83 -10.74 10.48
N SER A 38 15.72 -10.02 10.68
CA SER A 38 14.53 -10.54 11.36
C SER A 38 13.45 -10.95 10.35
N HIS A 39 12.85 -12.12 10.57
CA HIS A 39 11.70 -12.61 9.80
C HIS A 39 10.48 -11.69 9.95
N GLU A 40 10.41 -10.91 11.04
CA GLU A 40 9.34 -9.94 11.30
C GLU A 40 9.24 -8.87 10.21
N LEU A 41 10.36 -8.55 9.55
CA LEU A 41 10.38 -7.55 8.48
C LEU A 41 9.57 -8.03 7.27
N VAL A 42 9.81 -9.27 6.83
CA VAL A 42 9.10 -9.87 5.70
C VAL A 42 7.66 -10.19 6.06
N LEU A 43 7.42 -10.78 7.24
CA LEU A 43 6.06 -11.11 7.67
C LEU A 43 5.22 -9.85 7.90
N GLY A 44 5.81 -8.78 8.41
CA GLY A 44 5.17 -7.47 8.54
C GLY A 44 4.73 -6.92 7.18
N TYR A 45 5.60 -6.97 6.18
CA TYR A 45 5.26 -6.56 4.81
C TYR A 45 4.11 -7.39 4.22
N LEU A 46 4.18 -8.72 4.31
CA LEU A 46 3.13 -9.61 3.79
C LEU A 46 1.79 -9.38 4.51
N LYS A 47 1.83 -9.18 5.82
CA LYS A 47 0.67 -8.80 6.61
C LYS A 47 0.09 -7.49 6.09
N ASP A 48 0.90 -6.46 5.96
CA ASP A 48 0.45 -5.15 5.49
C ASP A 48 -0.13 -5.21 4.06
N MET A 49 0.37 -6.08 3.16
CA MET A 49 -0.27 -6.31 1.87
C MET A 49 -1.71 -6.82 2.03
N VAL A 50 -1.95 -7.75 2.94
CA VAL A 50 -3.30 -8.26 3.22
C VAL A 50 -4.17 -7.19 3.89
N TYR A 51 -3.62 -6.38 4.78
CA TYR A 51 -4.40 -5.40 5.54
C TYR A 51 -4.61 -4.06 4.83
N TYR A 52 -3.78 -3.70 3.86
CA TYR A 52 -3.87 -2.41 3.15
C TYR A 52 -4.21 -2.58 1.67
N VAL A 53 -3.51 -3.47 0.97
CA VAL A 53 -3.69 -3.63 -0.48
C VAL A 53 -4.99 -4.36 -0.79
N LEU A 54 -5.29 -5.47 -0.09
CA LEU A 54 -6.52 -6.22 -0.33
C LEU A 54 -7.80 -5.37 -0.08
N PRO A 55 -7.94 -4.62 1.02
CA PRO A 55 -9.11 -3.74 1.20
C PRO A 55 -9.22 -2.66 0.12
N LEU A 56 -8.10 -2.11 -0.36
CA LEU A 56 -8.11 -1.16 -1.47
C LEU A 56 -8.60 -1.82 -2.77
N PHE A 57 -8.19 -3.05 -3.05
CA PHE A 57 -8.75 -3.83 -4.17
C PHE A 57 -10.25 -4.11 -4.00
N MET A 58 -10.71 -4.39 -2.78
CA MET A 58 -12.14 -4.56 -2.51
C MET A 58 -12.93 -3.27 -2.77
N LEU A 59 -12.44 -2.13 -2.27
CA LEU A 59 -13.03 -0.81 -2.56
C LEU A 59 -13.04 -0.53 -4.06
N ALA A 60 -11.99 -0.93 -4.77
CA ALA A 60 -11.94 -0.76 -6.21
C ALA A 60 -13.02 -1.57 -6.94
N GLY A 61 -13.23 -2.82 -6.55
CA GLY A 61 -14.32 -3.64 -7.09
C GLY A 61 -15.70 -3.08 -6.73
N LEU A 62 -15.88 -2.61 -5.50
CA LEU A 62 -17.13 -2.00 -5.04
C LEU A 62 -17.45 -0.69 -5.75
N ALA A 63 -16.45 0.05 -6.24
CA ALA A 63 -16.66 1.29 -6.97
C ALA A 63 -17.46 1.09 -8.26
N ALA A 64 -17.39 -0.10 -8.88
CA ALA A 64 -18.21 -0.43 -10.05
C ALA A 64 -19.71 -0.58 -9.72
N MET A 65 -20.05 -0.81 -8.44
CA MET A 65 -21.42 -0.96 -7.95
C MET A 65 -21.96 0.32 -7.29
N ASP A 66 -21.14 1.36 -7.18
CA ASP A 66 -21.52 2.61 -6.53
C ASP A 66 -22.40 3.47 -7.45
N VAL A 67 -23.71 3.49 -7.16
CA VAL A 67 -24.70 4.29 -7.90
C VAL A 67 -24.44 5.80 -7.79
N THR A 68 -23.80 6.25 -6.71
CA THR A 68 -23.44 7.67 -6.55
C THR A 68 -22.28 8.08 -7.44
N GLY A 69 -21.45 7.11 -7.84
CA GLY A 69 -20.30 7.31 -8.72
C GLY A 69 -19.09 7.98 -8.06
N TRP A 70 -19.14 8.32 -6.77
CA TRP A 70 -18.04 9.05 -6.11
C TRP A 70 -17.75 8.61 -4.67
N ILE A 71 -18.70 8.07 -3.91
CA ILE A 71 -18.50 7.79 -2.48
C ILE A 71 -17.40 6.74 -2.28
N VAL A 72 -17.52 5.60 -2.97
CA VAL A 72 -16.55 4.50 -2.82
C VAL A 72 -15.19 4.91 -3.40
N LEU A 73 -15.21 5.69 -4.48
CA LEU A 73 -14.02 6.22 -5.13
C LEU A 73 -13.24 7.18 -4.21
N VAL A 74 -13.92 8.06 -3.48
CA VAL A 74 -13.30 8.91 -2.45
C VAL A 74 -12.70 8.05 -1.33
N GLY A 75 -13.44 7.04 -0.86
CA GLY A 75 -12.93 6.10 0.15
C GLY A 75 -11.65 5.38 -0.30
N TYR A 76 -11.62 4.93 -1.56
CA TYR A 76 -10.44 4.32 -2.17
C TYR A 76 -9.23 5.26 -2.16
N TYR A 77 -9.38 6.50 -2.64
CA TYR A 77 -8.25 7.44 -2.71
C TYR A 77 -7.79 7.94 -1.34
N LEU A 78 -8.71 8.14 -0.39
CA LEU A 78 -8.34 8.47 0.99
C LEU A 78 -7.57 7.32 1.66
N GLY A 79 -8.04 6.08 1.45
CA GLY A 79 -7.33 4.89 1.92
C GLY A 79 -5.94 4.77 1.32
N ALA A 80 -5.83 4.92 -0.01
CA ALA A 80 -4.54 4.88 -0.71
C ALA A 80 -3.57 5.95 -0.20
N LEU A 81 -4.05 7.19 -0.05
CA LEU A 81 -3.25 8.30 0.48
C LEU A 81 -2.79 8.03 1.92
N ALA A 82 -3.66 7.51 2.78
CA ALA A 82 -3.32 7.18 4.16
C ALA A 82 -2.20 6.13 4.22
N VAL A 83 -2.26 5.09 3.38
CA VAL A 83 -1.21 4.06 3.30
C VAL A 83 0.11 4.67 2.83
N VAL A 84 0.08 5.52 1.79
CA VAL A 84 1.29 6.19 1.31
C VAL A 84 1.91 7.06 2.41
N ILE A 85 1.11 7.86 3.11
CA ILE A 85 1.59 8.71 4.22
C ILE A 85 2.21 7.85 5.32
N LYS A 86 1.57 6.74 5.71
CA LYS A 86 2.13 5.79 6.69
C LYS A 86 3.54 5.35 6.26
N TYR A 87 3.70 4.87 5.03
CA TYR A 87 5.01 4.37 4.58
C TYR A 87 6.05 5.47 4.40
N LEU A 88 5.66 6.68 4.00
CA LEU A 88 6.55 7.83 4.01
C LEU A 88 7.05 8.17 5.42
N MET A 89 6.18 8.10 6.42
CA MET A 89 6.55 8.30 7.83
C MET A 89 7.44 7.18 8.37
N ASP A 90 7.12 5.93 8.05
CA ASP A 90 7.92 4.76 8.43
C ASP A 90 9.34 4.87 7.85
N MET A 91 9.47 5.19 6.55
CA MET A 91 10.76 5.44 5.91
C MET A 91 11.53 6.58 6.55
N LYS A 92 10.86 7.70 6.85
CA LYS A 92 11.49 8.86 7.53
C LYS A 92 12.01 8.49 8.92
N SER A 93 11.28 7.67 9.67
CA SER A 93 11.72 7.23 11.01
C SER A 93 12.90 6.28 10.97
N LYS A 94 13.06 5.55 9.86
CA LYS A 94 14.18 4.65 9.65
C LYS A 94 15.42 5.43 9.25
N LEU A 95 15.32 6.41 8.36
CA LEU A 95 16.44 7.22 7.83
C LEU A 95 17.18 7.98 8.94
#